data_AF-A0A9D5QAY9-F1
#
_entry.id   AF-A0A9D5QAY9-F1
#
_cell.length_a   1.000
_cell.length_b   1.000
_cell.length_c   1.000
_cell.angle_alpha   90.00
_cell.angle_beta   90.00
_cell.angle_gamma   90.00
#
_symmetry.space_group_name_H-M   'P 1'
#
loop_
_entity.id
_entity.type
_entity.pdbx_description
1 polymer ?
#
loop_
_entity_poly.entity_id
_entity_poly.type
_entity_poly.pdbx_seq_one_letter_code
_entity_poly.pdbx_strand_id
1 'polypeptide(L)'
;MKGFSTKAIHGPRPAKHDPHGSLRPPVYNTVAFEFENARDMQFAFTGRKPAHAYSRIATVEAFEQRVRLLADAQGVIALSSGMAAIINVILAK
;
A
#
# COMPACT_ATOMS: atom_id res chain seq x y z
N MET A 1 5.37 10.73 17.47
CA MET A 1 6.63 10.87 16.69
C MET A 1 6.79 12.35 16.32
N LYS A 2 7.95 12.97 16.57
CA LYS A 2 8.19 14.40 16.27
C LYS A 2 9.33 14.53 15.25
N GLY A 3 9.19 15.42 14.27
CA GLY A 3 10.21 15.70 13.24
C GLY A 3 10.02 14.96 11.91
N PHE A 4 10.36 15.61 10.80
CA PHE A 4 10.25 15.07 9.44
C PHE A 4 11.11 13.81 9.23
N SER A 5 12.39 13.87 9.60
CA SER A 5 13.32 12.75 9.44
C SER A 5 12.89 11.51 10.24
N THR A 6 12.36 11.71 11.45
CA THR A 6 11.82 10.62 12.26
C THR A 6 10.59 10.00 11.63
N LYS A 7 9.68 10.79 11.03
CA LYS A 7 8.54 10.29 10.26
C LYS A 7 8.99 9.52 9.01
N ALA A 8 10.05 9.97 8.33
CA ALA A 8 10.56 9.31 7.14
C ALA A 8 11.15 7.92 7.46
N ILE A 9 11.95 7.81 8.52
CA ILE A 9 12.58 6.55 8.91
C ILE A 9 11.58 5.63 9.61
N HIS A 10 10.95 6.12 10.67
CA HIS A 10 10.09 5.33 11.57
C HIS A 10 8.61 5.49 11.29
N GLY A 11 8.25 5.85 10.05
CA GLY A 11 6.87 6.05 9.59
C GLY A 11 5.88 4.96 10.04
N PRO A 12 4.58 5.14 9.75
CA PRO A 12 3.54 4.37 10.41
C PRO A 12 3.83 2.87 10.29
N ARG A 13 3.70 2.14 11.42
CA ARG A 13 3.85 0.69 11.37
C ARG A 13 2.84 0.12 10.38
N PRO A 14 3.19 -0.92 9.61
CA PRO A 14 2.25 -1.58 8.74
C PRO A 14 1.00 -2.01 9.52
N ALA A 15 -0.18 -1.93 8.90
CA ALA A 15 -1.43 -2.32 9.55
C ALA A 15 -1.46 -3.82 9.91
N LYS A 16 -0.67 -4.64 9.19
CA LYS A 16 -0.51 -6.07 9.44
C LYS A 16 0.86 -6.36 10.01
N HIS A 17 0.90 -7.21 11.04
CA HIS A 17 2.15 -7.72 11.57
C HIS A 17 2.79 -8.67 10.55
N ASP A 18 4.10 -8.53 10.36
CA ASP A 18 4.85 -9.46 9.52
C ASP A 18 4.88 -10.85 10.17
N PRO A 19 4.57 -11.95 9.46
CA PRO A 19 4.56 -13.29 10.03
C PRO A 19 5.88 -13.71 10.69
N HIS A 20 7.01 -13.12 10.28
CA HIS A 20 8.35 -13.43 10.79
C HIS A 20 8.90 -12.34 11.72
N GLY A 21 8.11 -11.33 12.08
CA GLY A 21 8.53 -10.25 12.96
C GLY A 21 9.62 -9.34 12.37
N SER A 22 9.72 -9.26 11.04
CA SER A 22 10.70 -8.39 10.40
C SER A 22 10.49 -6.92 10.76
N LEU A 23 11.56 -6.26 11.21
CA LEU A 23 11.56 -4.81 11.50
C LEU A 23 11.43 -3.96 10.23
N ARG A 24 11.91 -4.48 9.09
CA ARG A 24 11.79 -3.83 7.79
C ARG A 24 10.63 -4.47 7.02
N PRO A 25 9.81 -3.68 6.29
CA PRO A 25 8.80 -4.26 5.42
C PRO A 25 9.47 -5.24 4.43
N PRO A 26 8.96 -6.48 4.32
CA PRO A 26 9.47 -7.43 3.34
C PRO A 26 9.17 -6.99 1.91
N VAL A 27 9.93 -7.52 0.96
CA VAL A 27 9.70 -7.29 -0.47
C VAL A 27 8.84 -8.42 -1.03
N TYR A 28 7.58 -8.12 -1.36
CA TYR A 28 6.67 -9.07 -1.99
C TYR A 28 6.84 -9.05 -3.51
N ASN A 29 7.77 -9.86 -4.03
CA ASN A 29 7.97 -10.05 -5.47
C ASN A 29 7.02 -11.11 -6.04
N THR A 30 5.72 -10.84 -5.94
CA THR A 30 4.64 -11.69 -6.45
C THR A 30 3.59 -10.84 -7.14
N VAL A 31 2.75 -11.50 -7.94
CA VAL A 31 1.69 -10.85 -8.70
C VAL A 31 0.32 -11.07 -8.08
N ALA A 32 0.04 -12.28 -7.58
CA ALA A 32 -1.24 -12.67 -7.01
C ALA A 32 -1.07 -13.13 -5.56
N PHE A 33 -2.14 -12.98 -4.79
CA PHE A 33 -2.21 -13.36 -3.37
C PHE A 33 -3.34 -14.38 -3.17
N GLU A 34 -3.12 -15.33 -2.28
CA GLU A 34 -4.08 -16.36 -1.95
C GLU A 34 -5.19 -15.86 -1.00
N PHE A 35 -6.33 -16.54 -1.04
CA PHE A 35 -7.47 -16.31 -0.15
C PHE A 35 -7.91 -17.64 0.46
N GLU A 36 -8.36 -17.62 1.71
CA GLU A 36 -8.80 -18.84 2.41
C GLU A 36 -10.00 -19.52 1.73
N ASN A 37 -10.90 -18.73 1.12
CA ASN A 37 -12.08 -19.23 0.43
C ASN A 37 -12.58 -18.27 -0.67
N ALA A 38 -13.47 -18.77 -1.52
CA ALA A 38 -14.01 -18.01 -2.65
C ALA A 38 -14.84 -16.78 -2.24
N ARG A 39 -15.50 -16.83 -1.07
CA ARG A 39 -16.29 -15.70 -0.55
C ARG A 39 -15.39 -14.53 -0.14
N ASP A 40 -14.26 -14.83 0.50
CA ASP A 40 -13.26 -13.83 0.88
C ASP A 40 -12.63 -13.17 -0.36
N MET A 41 -12.33 -13.96 -1.38
CA MET A 41 -11.89 -13.44 -2.67
C MET A 41 -12.94 -12.49 -3.25
N GLN A 42 -14.21 -12.89 -3.31
CA GLN A 42 -15.30 -12.03 -3.79
C GLN A 42 -15.37 -10.70 -3.02
N PHE A 43 -15.23 -10.74 -1.69
CA PHE A 43 -15.26 -9.52 -0.87
C PHE A 43 -14.06 -8.60 -1.11
N ALA A 44 -12.88 -9.15 -1.39
CA ALA A 44 -11.72 -8.35 -1.77
C ALA A 44 -11.94 -7.63 -3.11
N PHE A 45 -12.40 -8.36 -4.14
CA PHE A 45 -12.65 -7.79 -5.46
C PHE A 45 -13.82 -6.79 -5.51
N THR A 46 -14.81 -6.95 -4.63
CA THR A 46 -15.96 -6.02 -4.51
C THR A 46 -15.70 -4.88 -3.53
N GLY A 47 -14.49 -4.75 -2.98
CA GLY A 47 -14.12 -3.67 -2.05
C GLY A 47 -14.77 -3.77 -0.67
N ARG A 48 -15.40 -4.90 -0.34
CA ARG A 48 -16.05 -5.13 0.96
C ARG A 48 -15.07 -5.57 2.05
N LYS A 49 -13.91 -6.11 1.67
CA LYS A 49 -12.84 -6.53 2.58
C LYS A 49 -11.51 -5.93 2.10
N PRO A 50 -10.78 -5.17 2.93
CA PRO A 50 -9.46 -4.66 2.56
C PRO A 50 -8.46 -5.82 2.49
N ALA A 51 -8.04 -6.18 1.29
CA ALA A 51 -7.06 -7.23 1.05
C ALA A 51 -6.27 -6.98 -0.22
N HIS A 52 -5.01 -7.42 -0.24
CA HIS A 52 -4.19 -7.43 -1.45
C HIS A 52 -4.67 -8.60 -2.31
N ALA A 53 -5.20 -8.32 -3.50
CA ALA A 53 -5.57 -9.35 -4.48
C ALA A 53 -4.52 -9.49 -5.58
N TYR A 54 -4.01 -8.36 -6.06
CA TYR A 54 -3.09 -8.30 -7.20
C TYR A 54 -2.10 -7.15 -7.06
N SER A 55 -0.83 -7.39 -7.37
CA SER A 55 0.26 -6.43 -7.12
C SER A 55 0.17 -5.13 -7.91
N ARG A 56 -0.41 -5.18 -9.11
CA ARG A 56 -0.72 -4.00 -9.94
C ARG A 56 -1.56 -2.94 -9.21
N ILE A 57 -2.33 -3.33 -8.20
CA ILE A 57 -3.25 -2.44 -7.48
C ILE A 57 -2.76 -2.16 -6.06
N ALA A 58 -2.15 -3.14 -5.37
CA ALA A 58 -1.92 -3.00 -3.93
C ALA A 58 -0.74 -3.85 -3.40
N THR A 59 0.51 -3.50 -3.68
CA THR A 59 1.68 -4.10 -2.98
C THR A 59 2.62 -3.09 -2.33
N VAL A 60 2.49 -1.81 -2.70
CA VAL A 60 3.40 -0.74 -2.25
C VAL A 60 2.80 0.11 -1.14
N GLU A 61 1.83 -0.43 -0.41
CA GLU A 61 1.08 0.27 0.65
C GLU A 61 2.02 0.85 1.73
N ALA A 62 3.06 0.12 2.14
CA ALA A 62 4.02 0.62 3.13
C ALA A 62 4.75 1.89 2.68
N PHE A 63 4.98 2.04 1.37
CA PHE A 63 5.54 3.26 0.78
C PHE A 63 4.48 4.37 0.72
N GLU A 64 3.29 4.07 0.24
CA GLU A 64 2.17 5.02 0.14
C GLU A 64 1.81 5.62 1.52
N GLN A 65 1.71 4.79 2.56
CA GLN A 65 1.42 5.24 3.93
C GLN A 65 2.52 6.15 4.49
N ARG A 66 3.79 5.90 4.12
CA ARG A 66 4.91 6.74 4.53
C ARG A 66 4.87 8.09 3.83
N VAL A 67 4.64 8.12 2.52
CA VAL A 67 4.47 9.37 1.76
C VAL A 67 3.26 10.14 2.29
N ARG A 68 2.13 9.46 2.56
CA ARG A 68 0.94 10.05 3.15
C ARG A 68 1.23 10.78 4.46
N LEU A 69 2.00 10.14 5.36
CA LEU A 69 2.40 10.75 6.64
C LEU A 69 3.32 11.98 6.46
N LEU A 70 4.18 11.96 5.44
CA LEU A 70 5.13 13.03 5.16
C LEU A 70 4.48 14.24 4.48
N ALA A 71 3.52 13.99 3.59
CA ALA A 71 2.81 15.00 2.81
C ALA A 71 1.55 15.54 3.48
N ASP A 72 1.18 15.01 4.66
CA ASP A 72 -0.07 15.31 5.36
C ASP A 72 -1.32 15.12 4.47
N ALA A 73 -1.28 14.09 3.61
CA ALA A 73 -2.34 13.79 2.66
C ALA A 73 -3.41 12.85 3.27
N GLN A 74 -4.63 12.91 2.73
CA GLN A 74 -5.71 11.98 3.12
C GLN A 74 -5.47 10.57 2.56
N GLY A 75 -4.93 10.47 1.35
CA GLY A 75 -4.61 9.22 0.68
C GLY A 75 -3.47 9.43 -0.32
N VAL A 76 -2.76 8.35 -0.63
CA VAL A 76 -1.65 8.34 -1.59
C VAL A 76 -1.72 7.05 -2.38
N ILE A 77 -1.49 7.15 -3.69
CA ILE A 77 -1.26 6.01 -4.57
C ILE A 77 0.13 6.15 -5.20
N ALA A 78 0.85 5.04 -5.32
CA ALA A 78 2.15 4.98 -5.97
C ALA A 78 2.03 4.40 -7.38
N LEU A 79 2.75 5.02 -8.32
CA LEU A 79 2.70 4.69 -9.74
C LEU A 79 4.12 4.45 -10.26
N SER A 80 4.22 3.86 -11.45
CA SER A 80 5.49 3.42 -12.04
C SER A 80 6.47 4.56 -12.34
N SER A 81 5.98 5.79 -12.55
CA SER A 81 6.80 6.97 -12.83
C SER A 81 6.07 8.26 -12.46
N GLY A 82 6.81 9.38 -12.42
CA GLY A 82 6.22 10.71 -12.24
C GLY A 82 5.25 11.09 -13.36
N MET A 83 5.55 10.73 -14.61
CA MET A 83 4.63 10.96 -15.73
C MET A 83 3.36 10.11 -15.63
N ALA A 84 3.48 8.86 -15.15
CA ALA A 84 2.32 8.02 -14.85
C ALA A 84 1.44 8.64 -13.75
N ALA A 85 2.05 9.26 -12.73
CA ALA A 85 1.32 9.99 -11.71
C ALA A 85 0.54 11.19 -12.29
N ILE A 86 1.18 12.00 -13.13
CA ILE A 86 0.54 13.16 -13.76
C ILE A 86 -0.63 12.73 -14.65
N ILE A 87 -0.41 11.77 -15.57
CA ILE A 87 -1.46 11.36 -16.50
C ILE A 87 -2.62 10.65 -15.78
N ASN A 88 -2.33 9.88 -14.72
CA ASN A 88 -3.39 9.22 -13.95
C ASN A 88 -4.29 10.24 -13.26
N VAL A 89 -3.75 11.34 -12.73
CA VAL A 89 -4.56 12.43 -12.15
C VAL A 89 -5.43 13.11 -13.20
N ILE A 90 -4.93 13.28 -14.43
CA ILE A 90 -5.69 13.90 -15.53
C ILE A 90 -6.81 12.99 -16.04
N LEU A 91 -6.58 11.67 -16.09
CA LEU A 91 -7.54 10.71 -16.65
C LEU A 91 -8.50 10.11 -15.62
N ALA A 92 -8.17 10.14 -14.33
CA ALA A 92 -9.03 9.62 -13.27
C ALA A 92 -10.36 10.41 -13.25
N LYS A 93 -11.46 9.66 -13.36
CA LYS A 93 -12.83 10.17 -13.21
C LYS A 93 -13.41 9.68 -11.89
#